data_AF-A0A8S0G4C3-F1
#
_entry.id   AF-A0A8S0G4C3-F1
#
_cell.length_a   1.000
_cell.length_b   1.000
_cell.length_c   1.000
_cell.angle_alpha   90.00
_cell.angle_beta   90.00
_cell.angle_gamma   90.00
#
_symmetry.space_group_name_H-M   'P 1'
#
loop_
_entity.id
_entity.type
_entity.pdbx_description
1 polymer ?
#
loop_
_entity_poly.entity_id
_entity_poly.type
_entity_poly.pdbx_seq_one_letter_code
_entity_poly.pdbx_strand_id
1 'polypeptide(L)' 'MWLGALITSLLFVAAHSQYQNLLTLAELFLVGLITSVARIRSGGLLLPVLLHMEATTLGLLFG' A
#
# COMPACT_ATOMS: atom_id res chain seq x y z
N MET A 1 0.73 5.71 16.24
CA MET A 1 0.02 4.85 15.27
C MET A 1 0.04 5.48 13.88
N TRP A 2 -0.46 6.71 13.70
CA TRP A 2 -0.49 7.40 12.40
C TRP A 2 0.88 7.71 11.77
N LEU A 3 1.85 8.15 12.58
CA LEU A 3 3.24 8.32 12.10
C LEU A 3 3.85 7.00 11.61
N GLY A 4 3.53 5.89 12.29
CA GLY A 4 3.95 4.55 11.87
C GLY A 4 3.37 4.21 10.49
N ALA A 5 2.09 4.48 10.26
CA ALA A 5 1.45 4.29 8.95
C ALA A 5 2.12 5.10 7.83
N LEU A 6 2.49 6.35 8.10
CA LEU A 6 3.21 7.19 7.13
C LEU A 6 4.59 6.60 6.79
N ILE A 7 5.38 6.23 7.82
CA ILE A 7 6.71 5.66 7.63
C ILE A 7 6.63 4.32 6.90
N THR A 8 5.72 3.42 7.29
CA THR A 8 5.57 2.12 6.62
C THR A 8 5.12 2.27 5.17
N SER A 9 4.28 3.26 4.87
CA SER A 9 3.86 3.56 3.49
C SER A 9 5.02 4.09 2.65
N LEU A 10 5.87 4.95 3.21
CA LEU A 10 7.09 5.40 2.52
C LEU A 10 8.08 4.25 2.28
N LEU A 11 8.28 3.37 3.28
CA LEU A 11 9.10 2.17 3.12
C LEU A 11 8.53 1.22 2.07
N PHE A 12 7.21 1.09 1.99
CA PHE A 12 6.54 0.30 0.97
C PHE A 12 6.81 0.84 -0.44
N VAL A 13 6.72 2.16 -0.65
CA VAL A 13 7.09 2.79 -1.92
C VAL A 13 8.57 2.58 -2.24
N ALA A 14 9.46 2.75 -1.26
CA ALA A 14 10.89 2.55 -1.44
C ALA A 14 11.25 1.10 -1.84
N ALA A 15 10.51 0.11 -1.30
CA ALA A 15 10.65 -1.29 -1.69
C ALA A 15 10.21 -1.55 -3.15
N HIS A 16 9.43 -0.64 -3.75
CA HIS A 16 8.96 -0.70 -5.13
C HIS A 16 9.74 0.23 -6.07
N SER A 17 11.03 0.43 -5.80
CA SER A 17 11.92 1.31 -6.58
C SER A 17 12.11 0.90 -8.05
N GLN A 18 11.64 -0.28 -8.45
CA GLN A 18 11.58 -0.66 -9.87
C GLN A 18 10.66 0.26 -10.71
N TYR A 19 9.67 0.93 -10.09
CA TYR A 19 8.81 1.88 -10.80
C TYR A 19 9.41 3.28 -10.79
N GLN A 20 9.47 3.91 -11.96
CA GLN A 20 10.01 5.27 -12.14
C GLN A 20 8.91 6.32 -12.34
N ASN A 21 7.68 5.90 -12.65
CA ASN A 21 6.56 6.81 -12.84
C ASN A 21 6.07 7.34 -11.49
N LEU A 22 6.09 8.68 -11.32
CA LEU A 22 5.70 9.35 -10.09
C LEU A 22 4.23 9.08 -9.69
N LEU A 23 3.33 8.92 -10.66
CA LEU A 23 1.93 8.58 -10.39
C LEU A 23 1.81 7.17 -9.83
N THR A 24 2.52 6.19 -10.40
CA THR A 24 2.57 4.83 -9.86
C THR A 24 3.15 4.80 -8.43
N LEU A 25 4.19 5.58 -8.16
CA LEU A 25 4.75 5.69 -6.81
C LEU A 25 3.76 6.35 -5.83
N ALA A 26 2.97 7.33 -6.28
CA ALA A 26 1.90 7.94 -5.48
C ALA A 26 0.76 6.95 -5.22
N GLU A 27 0.37 6.13 -6.20
CA GLU A 27 -0.61 5.05 -6.02
C GLU A 27 -0.13 4.02 -5.00
N LEU A 28 1.12 3.58 -5.09
CA LEU A 28 1.73 2.66 -4.13
C LEU A 28 1.77 3.26 -2.71
N PHE A 29 2.03 4.56 -2.59
CA PHE A 29 1.96 5.26 -1.31
C PHE A 29 0.56 5.19 -0.71
N LEU A 30 -0.47 5.44 -1.52
CA LEU A 30 -1.88 5.37 -1.11
C LEU A 30 -2.28 3.95 -0.71
N VAL A 31 -1.85 2.93 -1.46
CA VAL A 31 -2.05 1.52 -1.10
C VAL A 31 -1.39 1.19 0.24
N GLY A 32 -0.16 1.68 0.48
CA GLY A 32 0.53 1.57 1.77
C GLY A 32 -0.27 2.19 2.92
N LEU A 33 -0.88 3.36 2.71
CA LEU A 33 -1.72 4.02 3.71
C LEU A 33 -2.99 3.22 3.98
N ILE A 34 -3.69 2.79 2.94
CA ILE A 34 -4.94 2.01 3.05
C ILE A 34 -4.70 0.71 3.83
N THR A 35 -3.66 -0.03 3.48
CA THR A 35 -3.30 -1.28 4.17
C THR A 35 -2.85 -1.04 5.61
N SER A 36 -2.14 0.06 5.89
CA SER A 36 -1.78 0.45 7.26
C SER A 36 -3.01 0.79 8.09
N VAL A 37 -3.97 1.54 7.54
CA VAL A 37 -5.26 1.84 8.19
C VAL A 37 -6.06 0.57 8.44
N ALA A 38 -6.13 -0.31 7.43
CA ALA A 38 -6.79 -1.60 7.55
C ALA A 38 -6.20 -2.44 8.68
N ARG A 39 -4.86 -2.47 8.84
CA ARG A 39 -4.22 -3.14 9.97
C ARG A 39 -4.61 -2.52 11.31
N ILE A 40 -4.55 -1.19 11.43
CA ILE A 40 -4.88 -0.48 12.67
C ILE A 40 -6.34 -0.72 13.09
N ARG A 41 -7.27 -0.72 12.11
CA ARG A 41 -8.71 -0.88 12.37
C ARG A 41 -9.12 -2.32 12.63
N SER A 42 -8.51 -3.28 11.95
CA SER A 42 -8.86 -4.70 12.09
C SER A 42 -8.05 -5.44 13.16
N GLY A 43 -6.88 -4.93 13.57
CA GLY A 43 -5.95 -5.58 14.49
C GLY A 43 -5.18 -6.77 13.88
N GLY A 44 -5.73 -7.42 12.85
CA GLY A 44 -5.16 -8.59 12.17
C GLY A 44 -4.50 -8.28 10.81
N LEU A 45 -3.93 -9.31 10.20
CA LEU A 45 -3.24 -9.22 8.90
C LEU A 45 -4.12 -9.59 7.70
N LEU A 46 -5.24 -10.28 7.92
CA LEU A 46 -6.07 -10.77 6.81
C LEU A 46 -6.60 -9.63 5.93
N LEU A 47 -7.21 -8.61 6.54
CA LEU A 47 -7.76 -7.46 5.80
C LEU A 47 -6.72 -6.73 4.95
N PRO A 48 -5.56 -6.28 5.49
CA PRO A 48 -4.55 -5.61 4.66
C PRO A 48 -3.95 -6.51 3.58
N VAL A 49 -3.84 -7.82 3.80
CA VAL A 49 -3.39 -8.77 2.76
C VAL A 49 -4.39 -8.86 1.61
N LEU A 50 -5.69 -8.98 1.91
CA LEU A 50 -6.74 -9.03 0.89
C LEU A 50 -6.80 -7.73 0.07
N LEU A 51 -6.68 -6.58 0.73
CA LEU A 51 -6.63 -5.27 0.06
C LEU A 51 -5.39 -5.13 -0.83
N HIS A 52 -4.24 -5.66 -0.40
CA HIS A 52 -3.04 -5.66 -1.24
C HIS A 52 -3.22 -6.55 -2.47
N MET A 53 -3.77 -7.75 -2.32
CA MET A 53 -4.07 -8.65 -3.45
C MET A 53 -5.06 -8.03 -4.45
N GLU A 54 -6.08 -7.32 -3.94
CA GLU A 54 -7.04 -6.60 -4.75
C GLU A 54 -6.38 -5.46 -5.54
N ALA A 55 -5.56 -4.64 -4.89
CA ALA A 55 -4.79 -3.59 -5.54
C ALA A 55 -3.83 -4.14 -6.63
N THR A 56 -3.16 -5.27 -6.37
CA THR A 56 -2.35 -5.96 -7.39
C THR A 56 -3.20 -6.40 -8.58
N THR A 57 -4.39 -6.95 -8.32
CA THR A 57 -5.30 -7.41 -9.37
C THR A 57 -5.77 -6.23 -10.23
N LEU A 58 -6.19 -5.12 -9.62
CA LEU A 58 -6.56 -3.90 -10.34
C LEU A 58 -5.39 -3.35 -11.16
N GLY A 59 -4.19 -3.27 -10.56
CA GLY A 59 -3.00 -2.80 -11.25
C GLY A 59 -2.61 -3.65 -12.46
N LEU A 60 -2.81 -4.97 -12.40
CA LEU A 60 -2.59 -5.87 -13.54
C LEU A 60 -3.67 -5.76 -14.63
N LEU A 61 -4.90 -5.39 -14.26
CA LEU A 61 -6.03 -5.31 -15.20
C LEU A 61 -6.16 -3.95 -15.86
N PHE A 62 -5.80 -2.86 -15.17
CA PHE A 62 -6.08 -1.49 -15.58
C PHE A 62 -4.86 -0.57 -15.62
N GLY A 63 -3.69 -1.04 -15.16
CA GLY A 63 -2.45 -0.27 -15.06
C GLY A 63 -1.56 -0.32 -16.29
#